data_AF-C7HVW0-F1
#
_entry.id   AF-C7HVW0-F1
#
_cell.length_a   1.000
_cell.length_b   1.000
_cell.length_c   1.000
_cell.angle_alpha   90.00
_cell.angle_beta   90.00
_cell.angle_gamma   90.00
#
_symmetry.space_group_name_H-M   'P 1'
#
loop_
_entity.id
_entity.type
_entity.pdbx_description
1 polymer ?
#
loop_
_entity_poly.entity_id
_entity_poly.type
_entity_poly.pdbx_seq_one_letter_code
_entity_poly.pdbx_strand_id
1 'polypeptide(L)'
;MINKEKLYSIGQASNKADVSTRALRHYETVGLIKPDVVKENGYRYYTEDTILLISIIKYLQFMDFSLYEIRDFIFNSDYDDVSKSFNELIKRTSNEIKKLDERLTIIKDWNELISEASSAFIIGNNTPSIKYIKQSELISYPIDFSFCYEDTVLDLDFANFVKSKNNKITGSVMFYFDSYIQRLKCEKENRNIRCLYIQKAVKPIQDERIIFTLKDGFYGSIYHFGKYENLSKSYEKLREWAKKYRYKLSEDVIERFVVDSWTFRDEKKYVTEILIPIEMKVEEII
;
A
#
# COMPACT_ATOMS: atom_id res chain seq x y z
N MET A 1 52.34 -23.17 34.53
CA MET A 1 52.50 -22.94 33.08
C MET A 1 51.48 -21.89 32.67
N ILE A 2 51.92 -20.69 32.32
CA ILE A 2 51.05 -19.58 31.90
C ILE A 2 50.53 -19.94 30.50
N ASN A 3 49.23 -20.21 30.38
CA ASN A 3 48.61 -20.38 29.08
C ASN A 3 48.69 -19.03 28.37
N LYS A 4 49.54 -18.89 27.34
CA LYS A 4 49.64 -17.65 26.57
C LYS A 4 48.32 -17.45 25.83
N GLU A 5 47.48 -16.55 26.31
CA GLU A 5 46.31 -16.09 25.56
C GLU A 5 46.75 -15.61 24.19
N LYS A 6 46.13 -16.16 23.14
CA LYS A 6 46.46 -15.83 21.77
C LYS A 6 45.95 -14.42 21.48
N LEU A 7 46.88 -13.54 21.12
CA LEU A 7 46.61 -12.15 20.81
C LEU A 7 46.50 -11.94 19.30
N TYR A 8 45.47 -11.22 18.88
CA TYR A 8 45.16 -10.89 17.50
C TYR A 8 45.35 -9.40 17.28
N SER A 9 46.12 -9.00 16.26
CA SER A 9 46.13 -7.60 15.84
C SER A 9 44.75 -7.18 15.32
N ILE A 10 44.47 -5.88 15.25
CA ILE A 10 43.17 -5.38 14.73
C ILE A 10 42.81 -5.95 13.35
N GLY A 11 43.79 -6.17 12.47
CA GLY A 11 43.55 -6.79 11.16
C GLY A 11 43.22 -8.28 11.26
N GLN A 12 43.88 -9.01 12.16
CA GLN A 12 43.59 -10.42 12.39
C GLN A 12 42.23 -10.61 13.08
N ALA A 13 41.89 -9.75 14.06
CA ALA A 13 40.59 -9.74 14.72
C ALA A 13 39.47 -9.38 13.73
N SER A 14 39.70 -8.38 12.86
CA SER A 14 38.80 -7.98 11.78
C SER A 14 38.48 -9.14 10.84
N ASN A 15 39.51 -9.86 10.37
CA ASN A 15 39.33 -11.02 9.51
C ASN A 15 38.62 -12.18 10.24
N LYS A 16 38.97 -12.42 11.51
CA LYS A 16 38.43 -13.54 12.28
C LYS A 16 36.98 -13.34 12.69
N ALA A 17 36.61 -12.12 13.08
CA ALA A 17 35.25 -11.76 13.45
C ALA A 17 34.36 -11.38 12.25
N ASP A 18 34.92 -11.35 11.04
CA ASP A 18 34.25 -10.93 9.81
C ASP A 18 33.59 -9.54 9.98
N VAL A 19 34.41 -8.57 10.36
CA VAL A 19 34.00 -7.15 10.47
C VAL A 19 35.11 -6.27 9.94
N SER A 20 34.78 -5.08 9.47
CA SER A 20 35.81 -4.12 9.06
C SER A 20 36.62 -3.63 10.27
N THR A 21 37.89 -3.28 10.06
CA THR A 21 38.71 -2.60 11.08
C THR A 21 38.09 -1.26 11.52
N ARG A 22 37.32 -0.61 10.64
CA ARG A 22 36.52 0.59 10.96
C ARG A 22 35.42 0.27 11.98
N ALA A 23 34.72 -0.85 11.82
CA ALA A 23 33.70 -1.29 12.78
C ALA A 23 34.31 -1.59 14.17
N LEU A 24 35.46 -2.27 14.22
CA LEU A 24 36.18 -2.49 15.49
C LEU A 24 36.53 -1.18 16.21
N ARG A 25 37.08 -0.20 15.49
CA ARG A 25 37.36 1.14 16.05
C ARG A 25 36.10 1.84 16.52
N HIS A 26 34.99 1.63 15.82
CA HIS A 26 33.71 2.19 16.24
C HIS A 26 33.20 1.54 17.52
N TYR A 27 33.29 0.21 17.64
CA TYR A 27 32.93 -0.51 18.87
C TYR A 27 33.79 -0.07 20.06
N GLU A 28 35.09 0.16 19.84
CA GLU A 28 35.97 0.78 20.85
C GLU A 28 35.49 2.17 21.25
N THR A 29 35.14 3.01 20.28
CA THR A 29 34.68 4.40 20.52
C THR A 29 33.37 4.43 21.33
N VAL A 30 32.46 3.49 21.06
CA VAL A 30 31.19 3.35 21.80
C VAL A 30 31.41 2.75 23.20
N GLY A 31 32.55 2.09 23.42
CA GLY A 31 32.89 1.40 24.67
C GLY A 31 32.37 -0.03 24.76
N LEU A 32 32.05 -0.65 23.63
CA LEU A 32 31.58 -2.03 23.54
C LEU A 32 32.70 -3.06 23.67
N ILE A 33 33.87 -2.71 23.16
CA ILE A 33 35.10 -3.50 23.28
C ILE A 33 36.24 -2.57 23.65
N LYS A 34 37.34 -3.12 24.15
CA LYS A 34 38.60 -2.41 24.32
C LYS A 34 39.75 -3.32 23.87
N PRO A 35 40.87 -2.78 23.40
CA PRO A 35 42.05 -3.60 23.19
C PRO A 35 42.49 -4.22 24.52
N ASP A 36 42.69 -5.53 24.53
CA ASP A 36 43.17 -6.26 25.70
C ASP A 36 44.64 -5.91 26.01
N VAL A 37 45.43 -5.64 24.97
CA VAL A 37 46.82 -5.20 25.10
C VAL A 37 47.11 -4.06 24.12
N VAL A 38 47.71 -2.99 24.63
CA VAL A 38 48.31 -1.92 23.83
C VAL A 38 49.83 -1.98 24.03
N LYS A 39 50.58 -2.25 22.95
CA LYS A 39 52.05 -2.26 23.00
C LYS A 39 52.63 -0.84 22.99
N GLU A 40 53.89 -0.70 23.39
CA GLU A 40 54.62 0.59 23.44
C GLU A 40 54.60 1.37 22.12
N ASN A 41 54.56 0.66 20.99
CA ASN A 41 54.46 1.25 19.66
C ASN A 41 53.02 1.66 19.26
N GLY A 42 52.06 1.60 20.19
CA GLY A 42 50.66 1.96 19.99
C GLY A 42 49.82 0.90 19.28
N TYR A 43 50.38 -0.28 18.96
CA TYR A 43 49.63 -1.35 18.31
C TYR A 43 48.68 -2.03 19.30
N ARG A 44 47.42 -2.15 18.87
CA ARG A 44 46.31 -2.78 19.60
C ARG A 44 46.21 -4.27 19.30
N TYR A 45 45.98 -5.06 20.34
CA TYR A 45 45.77 -6.49 20.27
C TYR A 45 44.54 -6.91 21.08
N TYR A 46 43.85 -7.95 20.60
CA TYR A 46 42.60 -8.47 21.17
C TYR A 46 42.74 -9.97 21.45
N THR A 47 42.10 -10.44 22.51
CA THR A 47 42.01 -11.86 22.89
C THR A 47 40.92 -12.57 22.09
N GLU A 48 40.88 -13.90 22.23
CA GLU A 48 39.77 -14.71 21.70
C GLU A 48 38.43 -14.30 22.32
N ASP A 49 38.41 -13.96 23.61
CA ASP A 49 37.19 -13.54 24.33
C ASP A 49 36.62 -12.24 23.75
N THR A 50 37.49 -11.27 23.45
CA THR A 50 37.07 -10.04 22.78
C THR A 50 36.53 -10.31 21.37
N ILE A 51 37.09 -11.30 20.66
CA ILE A 51 36.57 -11.74 19.36
C ILE A 51 35.18 -12.39 19.50
N LEU A 52 34.96 -13.22 20.51
CA LEU A 52 33.63 -13.79 20.80
C LEU A 52 32.62 -12.70 21.16
N LEU A 53 33.02 -11.68 21.93
CA LEU A 53 32.18 -10.52 22.22
C LEU A 53 31.78 -9.77 20.94
N ILE A 54 32.70 -9.62 19.97
CA ILE A 54 32.37 -9.03 18.67
C ILE A 54 31.31 -9.86 17.93
N SER A 55 31.37 -11.20 18.00
CA SER A 55 30.33 -12.06 17.42
C SER A 55 28.97 -11.84 18.09
N ILE A 56 28.91 -11.65 19.41
CA ILE A 56 27.67 -11.32 20.13
C ILE A 56 27.14 -9.96 19.67
N ILE A 57 28.00 -8.94 19.57
CA ILE A 57 27.63 -7.61 19.09
C ILE A 57 27.02 -7.70 17.68
N LYS A 58 27.63 -8.45 16.75
CA LYS A 58 27.08 -8.65 15.39
C LYS A 58 25.69 -9.28 15.43
N TYR A 59 25.48 -10.28 16.29
CA TYR A 59 24.20 -10.97 16.39
C TYR A 59 23.11 -10.03 16.91
N LEU A 60 23.42 -9.19 17.90
CA LEU A 60 22.49 -8.18 18.40
C LEU A 60 22.21 -7.08 17.36
N GLN A 61 23.22 -6.65 16.61
CA GLN A 61 23.00 -5.71 15.49
C GLN A 61 22.15 -6.31 14.37
N PHE A 62 22.30 -7.61 14.09
CA PHE A 62 21.46 -8.30 13.11
C PHE A 62 19.98 -8.31 13.55
N MET A 63 19.74 -8.35 14.86
CA MET A 63 18.42 -8.16 15.47
C MET A 63 17.98 -6.68 15.55
N ASP A 64 18.69 -5.76 14.90
CA ASP A 64 18.36 -4.33 14.85
C ASP A 64 18.51 -3.57 16.19
N PHE A 65 19.32 -4.09 17.13
CA PHE A 65 19.78 -3.29 18.26
C PHE A 65 20.83 -2.27 17.81
N SER A 66 20.68 -1.03 18.28
CA SER A 66 21.71 0.00 18.17
C SER A 66 22.91 -0.32 19.08
N LEU A 67 24.08 0.22 18.73
CA LEU A 67 25.30 -0.03 19.53
C LEU A 67 25.19 0.46 20.98
N TYR A 68 24.37 1.47 21.25
CA TYR A 68 24.11 1.94 22.60
C TYR A 68 23.22 0.97 23.38
N GLU A 69 22.14 0.48 22.78
CA GLU A 69 21.30 -0.58 23.37
C GLU A 69 22.13 -1.83 23.66
N ILE A 70 23.00 -2.23 22.73
CA ILE A 70 23.91 -3.38 22.91
C ILE A 70 24.85 -3.15 24.10
N ARG A 71 25.37 -1.94 24.27
CA ARG A 71 26.28 -1.64 25.38
C ARG A 71 25.56 -1.74 26.71
N ASP A 72 24.37 -1.15 26.80
CA ASP A 72 23.59 -1.17 28.02
C ASP A 72 23.13 -2.61 28.33
N PHE A 73 22.76 -3.38 27.30
CA PHE A 73 22.43 -4.80 27.37
C PHE A 73 23.58 -5.67 27.93
N ILE A 74 24.80 -5.46 27.45
CA ILE A 74 25.96 -6.30 27.83
C ILE A 74 26.47 -5.95 29.23
N PHE A 75 26.46 -4.67 29.62
CA PHE A 75 27.18 -4.21 30.81
C PHE A 75 26.29 -3.79 31.98
N ASN A 76 25.03 -3.44 31.74
CA ASN A 76 24.21 -2.72 32.73
C ASN A 76 22.81 -3.30 32.95
N SER A 77 22.47 -4.44 32.35
CA SER A 77 21.11 -4.99 32.40
C SER A 77 20.97 -6.16 33.38
N ASP A 78 19.88 -6.16 34.15
CA ASP A 78 19.37 -7.34 34.83
C ASP A 78 18.37 -8.10 33.95
N TYR A 79 17.78 -9.19 34.48
CA TYR A 79 16.82 -10.00 33.73
C TYR A 79 15.58 -9.20 33.26
N ASP A 80 15.13 -8.23 34.04
CA ASP A 80 13.94 -7.43 33.73
C ASP A 80 14.25 -6.43 32.60
N ASP A 81 15.42 -5.81 32.62
CA ASP A 81 15.87 -4.89 31.59
C ASP A 81 16.07 -5.59 30.24
N VAL A 82 16.72 -6.77 30.24
CA VAL A 82 16.84 -7.63 29.06
C VAL A 82 15.46 -7.95 28.50
N SER A 83 14.52 -8.39 29.35
CA SER A 83 13.17 -8.73 28.90
C SER A 83 12.44 -7.54 28.27
N LYS A 84 12.53 -6.35 28.86
CA LYS A 84 11.95 -5.11 28.31
C LYS A 84 12.53 -4.76 26.94
N SER A 85 13.85 -4.76 26.78
CA SER A 85 14.50 -4.45 25.51
C SER A 85 14.08 -5.40 24.39
N PHE A 86 13.96 -6.71 24.68
CA PHE A 86 13.47 -7.69 23.71
C PHE A 86 11.98 -7.49 23.38
N ASN A 87 11.13 -7.17 24.36
CA ASN A 87 9.72 -6.87 24.11
C ASN A 87 9.54 -5.61 23.24
N GLU A 88 10.35 -4.58 23.45
CA GLU A 88 10.37 -3.39 22.61
C GLU A 88 10.84 -3.70 21.19
N LEU A 89 11.85 -4.56 21.04
CA LEU A 89 12.29 -5.04 19.74
C LEU A 89 11.20 -5.83 19.02
N ILE A 90 10.56 -6.79 19.69
CA ILE A 90 9.42 -7.54 19.13
C ILE A 90 8.34 -6.55 18.65
N LYS A 91 8.02 -5.53 19.45
CA LYS A 91 7.03 -4.51 19.10
C LYS A 91 7.46 -3.68 17.89
N ARG A 92 8.71 -3.21 17.81
CA ARG A 92 9.21 -2.40 16.68
C ARG A 92 9.20 -3.23 15.39
N THR A 93 9.74 -4.44 15.42
CA THR A 93 9.81 -5.34 14.25
C THR A 93 8.42 -5.75 13.79
N SER A 94 7.51 -6.07 14.71
CA SER A 94 6.11 -6.39 14.36
C SER A 94 5.40 -5.22 13.67
N ASN A 95 5.67 -3.98 14.13
CA ASN A 95 5.13 -2.78 13.48
C ASN A 95 5.73 -2.56 12.08
N GLU A 96 7.00 -2.89 11.86
CA GLU A 96 7.63 -2.83 10.54
C GLU A 96 7.04 -3.86 9.58
N ILE A 97 6.86 -5.11 10.03
CA ILE A 97 6.18 -6.16 9.25
C ILE A 97 4.80 -5.67 8.83
N LYS A 98 4.02 -5.10 9.75
CA LYS A 98 2.70 -4.53 9.44
C LYS A 98 2.77 -3.43 8.38
N LYS A 99 3.73 -2.49 8.50
CA LYS A 99 3.91 -1.42 7.50
C LYS A 99 4.32 -1.97 6.13
N LEU A 100 5.15 -3.01 6.09
CA LEU A 100 5.57 -3.67 4.85
C LEU A 100 4.41 -4.42 4.20
N ASP A 101 3.58 -5.10 4.97
CA ASP A 101 2.37 -5.78 4.49
C ASP A 101 1.35 -4.79 3.90
N GLU A 102 1.13 -3.65 4.58
CA GLU A 102 0.32 -2.55 4.05
C GLU A 102 0.85 -2.04 2.70
N ARG A 103 2.18 -1.87 2.57
CA ARG A 103 2.80 -1.46 1.30
C ARG A 103 2.67 -2.51 0.21
N LEU A 104 2.89 -3.78 0.56
CA LEU A 104 2.78 -4.89 -0.39
C LEU A 104 1.36 -5.02 -0.93
N THR A 105 0.35 -4.85 -0.06
CA THR A 105 -1.06 -4.81 -0.46
C THR A 105 -1.31 -3.72 -1.51
N ILE A 106 -0.81 -2.49 -1.25
CA ILE A 106 -0.95 -1.39 -2.20
C ILE A 106 -0.30 -1.72 -3.55
N ILE A 107 0.93 -2.24 -3.53
CA ILE A 107 1.68 -2.58 -4.75
C ILE A 107 0.95 -3.67 -5.56
N LYS A 108 0.41 -4.69 -4.90
CA LYS A 108 -0.35 -5.78 -5.54
C LYS A 108 -1.62 -5.25 -6.21
N ASP A 109 -2.43 -4.49 -5.48
CA ASP A 109 -3.67 -3.92 -6.00
C ASP A 109 -3.39 -3.03 -7.23
N TRP A 110 -2.33 -2.21 -7.18
CA TRP A 110 -1.91 -1.38 -8.32
C TRP A 110 -1.44 -2.21 -9.53
N ASN A 111 -0.67 -3.27 -9.29
CA ASN A 111 -0.21 -4.16 -10.35
C ASN A 111 -1.39 -4.90 -11.02
N GLU A 112 -2.41 -5.29 -10.26
CA GLU A 112 -3.65 -5.90 -10.78
C GLU A 112 -4.40 -4.92 -11.69
N LEU A 113 -4.55 -3.65 -11.29
CA LEU A 113 -5.18 -2.62 -12.14
C LEU A 113 -4.44 -2.41 -13.46
N ILE A 114 -3.12 -2.32 -13.43
CA ILE A 114 -2.29 -2.13 -14.63
C ILE A 114 -2.41 -3.35 -15.56
N SER A 115 -2.40 -4.56 -14.99
CA SER A 115 -2.60 -5.79 -15.76
C SER A 115 -3.98 -5.82 -16.39
N GLU A 116 -5.03 -5.46 -15.65
CA GLU A 116 -6.40 -5.40 -16.16
C GLU A 116 -6.54 -4.39 -17.30
N ALA A 117 -6.07 -3.16 -17.11
CA ALA A 117 -6.11 -2.13 -18.13
C ALA A 117 -5.33 -2.54 -19.39
N SER A 118 -4.18 -3.18 -19.22
CA SER A 118 -3.39 -3.71 -20.34
C SER A 118 -4.17 -4.77 -21.11
N SER A 119 -4.82 -5.71 -20.43
CA SER A 119 -5.68 -6.71 -21.06
C SER A 119 -6.88 -6.07 -21.77
N ALA A 120 -7.59 -5.14 -21.13
CA ALA A 120 -8.72 -4.44 -21.72
C ALA A 120 -8.31 -3.67 -23.00
N PHE A 121 -7.15 -3.01 -22.95
CA PHE A 121 -6.59 -2.23 -24.06
C PHE A 121 -6.14 -3.11 -25.23
N ILE A 122 -5.43 -4.23 -24.96
CA ILE A 122 -4.98 -5.18 -26.01
C ILE A 122 -6.16 -5.81 -26.73
N ILE A 123 -7.21 -6.18 -25.98
CA ILE A 123 -8.42 -6.77 -26.56
C ILE A 123 -9.25 -5.68 -27.28
N GLY A 124 -9.00 -4.39 -27.00
CA GLY A 124 -9.78 -3.28 -27.52
C GLY A 124 -11.24 -3.34 -27.07
N ASN A 125 -11.48 -3.95 -25.90
CA ASN A 125 -12.82 -4.37 -25.51
C ASN A 125 -13.67 -3.21 -24.96
N ASN A 126 -14.20 -2.39 -25.86
CA ASN A 126 -15.25 -1.42 -25.56
C ASN A 126 -16.65 -2.02 -25.87
N THR A 127 -16.80 -3.33 -25.65
CA THR A 127 -18.10 -4.00 -25.76
C THR A 127 -18.70 -4.20 -24.38
N PRO A 128 -19.98 -3.85 -24.19
CA PRO A 128 -20.66 -4.13 -22.93
C PRO A 128 -20.66 -5.63 -22.60
N SER A 129 -20.51 -5.95 -21.32
CA SER A 129 -20.44 -7.30 -20.79
C SER A 129 -21.14 -7.38 -19.42
N ILE A 130 -21.31 -8.60 -18.91
CA ILE A 130 -21.81 -8.83 -17.55
C ILE A 130 -20.63 -9.19 -16.67
N LYS A 131 -20.54 -8.58 -15.50
CA LYS A 131 -19.60 -8.95 -14.46
C LYS A 131 -20.31 -9.26 -13.16
N TYR A 132 -19.84 -10.29 -12.48
CA TYR A 132 -20.21 -10.50 -11.09
C TYR A 132 -19.24 -9.73 -10.19
N ILE A 133 -19.78 -8.89 -9.32
CA ILE A 133 -19.03 -8.16 -8.31
C ILE A 133 -19.33 -8.80 -6.97
N LYS A 134 -18.28 -9.07 -6.18
CA LYS A 134 -18.43 -9.57 -4.81
C LYS A 134 -18.62 -8.39 -3.86
N GLN A 135 -19.43 -8.60 -2.83
CA GLN A 135 -19.64 -7.61 -1.80
C GLN A 135 -18.31 -7.18 -1.16
N SER A 136 -18.12 -5.87 -0.99
CA SER A 136 -16.97 -5.29 -0.31
C SER A 136 -17.31 -3.97 0.36
N GLU A 137 -16.52 -3.61 1.37
CA GLU A 137 -16.62 -2.33 2.06
C GLU A 137 -15.54 -1.38 1.55
N LEU A 138 -15.95 -0.17 1.21
CA LEU A 138 -15.12 0.89 0.70
C LEU A 138 -15.22 2.11 1.63
N ILE A 139 -14.16 2.90 1.71
CA ILE A 139 -14.25 4.20 2.36
C ILE A 139 -14.95 5.17 1.41
N SER A 140 -15.87 5.97 1.94
CA SER A 140 -16.65 6.93 1.16
C SER A 140 -16.50 8.35 1.68
N TYR A 141 -16.49 9.30 0.75
CA TYR A 141 -16.43 10.73 1.03
C TYR A 141 -17.34 11.49 0.06
N PRO A 142 -18.33 12.25 0.55
CA PRO A 142 -19.23 13.00 -0.33
C PRO A 142 -18.52 14.20 -0.95
N ILE A 143 -18.69 14.38 -2.25
CA ILE A 143 -18.11 15.49 -3.01
C ILE A 143 -19.19 16.17 -3.85
N ASP A 144 -18.98 17.46 -4.14
CA ASP A 144 -19.74 18.19 -5.15
C ASP A 144 -18.92 18.21 -6.44
N PHE A 145 -19.24 17.30 -7.37
CA PHE A 145 -18.43 17.02 -8.54
C PHE A 145 -18.76 17.97 -9.69
N SER A 146 -17.73 18.68 -10.17
CA SER A 146 -17.82 19.69 -11.24
C SER A 146 -17.39 19.17 -12.62
N PHE A 147 -17.20 17.85 -12.78
CA PHE A 147 -16.65 17.23 -14.01
C PHE A 147 -15.18 17.58 -14.32
N CYS A 148 -14.46 18.20 -13.39
CA CYS A 148 -13.01 18.34 -13.46
C CYS A 148 -12.31 17.09 -12.89
N TYR A 149 -12.19 16.06 -13.73
CA TYR A 149 -11.64 14.77 -13.30
C TYR A 149 -10.20 14.83 -12.81
N GLU A 150 -9.36 15.66 -13.42
CA GLU A 150 -7.94 15.76 -13.04
C GLU A 150 -7.78 16.24 -11.59
N ASP A 151 -8.53 17.27 -11.21
CA ASP A 151 -8.52 17.82 -9.85
C ASP A 151 -9.21 16.88 -8.85
N THR A 152 -10.26 16.19 -9.29
CA THR A 152 -11.09 15.35 -8.38
C THR A 152 -10.49 13.96 -8.16
N VAL A 153 -9.78 13.39 -9.12
CA VAL A 153 -9.06 12.10 -8.93
C VAL A 153 -7.80 12.31 -8.06
N LEU A 154 -7.28 13.53 -8.02
CA LEU A 154 -6.14 13.96 -7.19
C LEU A 154 -6.62 14.79 -5.98
N ASP A 155 -7.76 14.41 -5.39
CA ASP A 155 -8.38 15.17 -4.30
C ASP A 155 -7.56 15.06 -2.98
N LEU A 156 -6.92 16.17 -2.63
CA LEU A 156 -6.15 16.32 -1.38
C LEU A 156 -7.04 16.27 -0.14
N ASP A 157 -8.29 16.73 -0.23
CA ASP A 157 -9.24 16.69 0.89
C ASP A 157 -9.63 15.25 1.19
N PHE A 158 -9.86 14.43 0.16
CA PHE A 158 -10.09 13.00 0.33
C PHE A 158 -8.86 12.31 0.95
N ALA A 159 -7.65 12.58 0.45
CA ALA A 159 -6.43 12.02 1.00
C ALA A 159 -6.20 12.40 2.48
N ASN A 160 -6.46 13.67 2.83
CA ASN A 160 -6.39 14.16 4.21
C ASN A 160 -7.46 13.54 5.09
N PHE A 161 -8.68 13.37 4.57
CA PHE A 161 -9.77 12.69 5.24
C PHE A 161 -9.40 11.24 5.59
N VAL A 162 -8.91 10.46 4.63
CA VAL A 162 -8.46 9.07 4.86
C VAL A 162 -7.36 9.02 5.93
N LYS A 163 -6.40 9.96 5.87
CA LYS A 163 -5.32 10.08 6.87
C LYS A 163 -5.86 10.39 8.26
N SER A 164 -6.87 11.27 8.38
CA SER A 164 -7.54 11.58 9.66
C SER A 164 -8.19 10.35 10.31
N LYS A 165 -8.54 9.34 9.51
CA LYS A 165 -9.07 8.05 9.96
C LYS A 165 -7.98 7.00 10.24
N ASN A 166 -6.70 7.41 10.30
CA ASN A 166 -5.53 6.54 10.48
C ASN A 166 -5.47 5.37 9.47
N ASN A 167 -5.97 5.62 8.25
CA ASN A 167 -6.04 4.63 7.20
C ASN A 167 -5.24 5.08 5.97
N LYS A 168 -5.18 4.20 4.98
CA LYS A 168 -4.61 4.42 3.65
C LYS A 168 -5.59 3.85 2.62
N ILE A 169 -5.53 4.36 1.41
CA ILE A 169 -6.31 3.88 0.27
C ILE A 169 -5.46 2.99 -0.64
N THR A 170 -6.15 2.15 -1.40
CA THR A 170 -5.56 1.28 -2.42
C THR A 170 -6.60 0.94 -3.49
N GLY A 171 -6.18 0.29 -4.58
CA GLY A 171 -7.04 -0.01 -5.72
C GLY A 171 -7.51 1.23 -6.47
N SER A 172 -8.48 1.03 -7.36
CA SER A 172 -8.98 2.06 -8.27
C SER A 172 -9.78 3.13 -7.52
N VAL A 173 -9.61 4.39 -7.93
CA VAL A 173 -10.53 5.46 -7.57
C VAL A 173 -11.89 5.15 -8.20
N MET A 174 -12.97 5.44 -7.48
CA MET A 174 -14.32 5.21 -7.96
C MET A 174 -15.23 6.37 -7.57
N PHE A 175 -16.13 6.75 -8.47
CA PHE A 175 -17.23 7.67 -8.18
C PHE A 175 -18.56 6.93 -8.25
N TYR A 176 -19.36 7.08 -7.20
CA TYR A 176 -20.71 6.53 -7.14
C TYR A 176 -21.74 7.66 -7.28
N PHE A 177 -22.68 7.47 -8.21
CA PHE A 177 -23.81 8.36 -8.42
C PHE A 177 -25.10 7.58 -8.20
N ASP A 178 -26.06 8.16 -7.46
CA ASP A 178 -27.37 7.55 -7.24
C ASP A 178 -28.19 7.41 -8.53
N SER A 179 -27.88 8.23 -9.55
CA SER A 179 -28.58 8.21 -10.83
C SER A 179 -27.65 8.58 -11.99
N TYR A 180 -27.35 7.61 -12.86
CA TYR A 180 -26.61 7.86 -14.09
C TYR A 180 -27.35 8.83 -15.03
N ILE A 181 -28.68 8.87 -14.95
CA ILE A 181 -29.50 9.80 -15.75
C ILE A 181 -29.25 11.23 -15.28
N GLN A 182 -29.28 11.47 -13.96
CA GLN A 182 -29.00 12.79 -13.41
C GLN A 182 -27.55 13.20 -13.64
N ARG A 183 -26.60 12.25 -13.50
CA ARG A 183 -25.21 12.46 -13.92
C ARG A 183 -25.21 13.03 -15.34
N LEU A 184 -25.69 12.28 -16.34
CA LEU A 184 -25.54 12.65 -17.76
C LEU A 184 -26.18 14.00 -18.06
N LYS A 185 -27.30 14.31 -17.38
CA LYS A 185 -27.95 15.62 -17.44
C LYS A 185 -27.06 16.74 -16.90
N CYS A 186 -26.48 16.57 -15.72
CA CYS A 186 -25.61 17.56 -15.09
C CYS A 186 -24.33 17.82 -15.91
N GLU A 187 -23.74 16.77 -16.49
CA GLU A 187 -22.60 16.88 -17.41
C GLU A 187 -22.94 17.75 -18.62
N LYS A 188 -24.08 17.47 -19.28
CA LYS A 188 -24.55 18.23 -20.44
C LYS A 188 -24.85 19.70 -20.11
N GLU A 189 -25.34 19.96 -18.91
CA GLU A 189 -25.70 21.30 -18.44
C GLU A 189 -24.53 22.02 -17.76
N ASN A 190 -23.36 21.39 -17.66
CA ASN A 190 -22.18 21.87 -16.94
C ASN A 190 -22.52 22.34 -15.52
N ARG A 191 -23.33 21.55 -14.80
CA ARG A 191 -23.73 21.81 -13.42
C ARG A 191 -23.09 20.80 -12.50
N ASN A 192 -22.66 21.22 -11.32
CA ASN A 192 -22.16 20.28 -10.33
C ASN A 192 -23.21 19.23 -9.93
N ILE A 193 -22.75 18.06 -9.53
CA ILE A 193 -23.58 16.98 -9.02
C ILE A 193 -22.93 16.40 -7.76
N ARG A 194 -23.75 16.20 -6.72
CA ARG A 194 -23.29 15.50 -5.53
C ARG A 194 -23.09 14.02 -5.84
N CYS A 195 -21.95 13.48 -5.48
CA CYS A 195 -21.65 12.05 -5.59
C CYS A 195 -20.76 11.58 -4.44
N LEU A 196 -20.46 10.29 -4.39
CA LEU A 196 -19.50 9.74 -3.43
C LEU A 196 -18.19 9.40 -4.12
N TYR A 197 -17.09 9.94 -3.60
CA TYR A 197 -15.76 9.39 -3.82
C TYR A 197 -15.64 8.13 -2.98
N ILE A 198 -15.44 6.97 -3.61
CA ILE A 198 -15.27 5.69 -2.93
C ILE A 198 -13.96 5.01 -3.32
N GLN A 199 -13.28 4.37 -2.38
CA GLN A 199 -12.06 3.62 -2.65
C GLN A 199 -11.82 2.52 -1.60
N LYS A 200 -11.02 1.52 -1.94
CA LYS A 200 -10.65 0.46 -1.00
C LYS A 200 -9.70 1.01 0.06
N ALA A 201 -9.97 0.71 1.31
CA ALA A 201 -9.07 1.02 2.42
C ALA A 201 -8.11 -0.15 2.68
N VAL A 202 -6.87 0.15 3.07
CA VAL A 202 -5.86 -0.86 3.39
C VAL A 202 -6.16 -1.55 4.72
N LYS A 203 -6.65 -0.79 5.69
CA LYS A 203 -7.06 -1.31 7.01
C LYS A 203 -8.59 -1.37 7.10
N PRO A 204 -9.16 -2.23 7.97
CA PRO A 204 -10.58 -2.21 8.27
C PRO A 204 -11.07 -0.81 8.67
N ILE A 205 -12.24 -0.43 8.16
CA ILE A 205 -12.86 0.87 8.41
C ILE A 205 -13.58 0.79 9.76
N GLN A 206 -13.23 1.68 10.69
CA GLN A 206 -13.75 1.67 12.07
C GLN A 206 -15.02 2.52 12.23
N ASP A 207 -15.23 3.50 11.35
CA ASP A 207 -16.34 4.46 11.42
C ASP A 207 -17.40 4.06 10.41
N GLU A 208 -18.52 3.49 10.87
CA GLU A 208 -19.57 2.94 10.00
C GLU A 208 -20.20 4.00 9.08
N ARG A 209 -20.17 5.27 9.48
CA ARG A 209 -20.79 6.39 8.73
C ARG A 209 -20.07 6.69 7.41
N ILE A 210 -18.86 6.17 7.25
CA ILE A 210 -18.01 6.41 6.08
C ILE A 210 -17.79 5.12 5.29
N ILE A 211 -18.52 4.05 5.63
CA ILE A 211 -18.52 2.79 4.89
C ILE A 211 -19.54 2.89 3.76
N PHE A 212 -19.07 2.68 2.54
CA PHE A 212 -19.92 2.37 1.40
C PHE A 212 -19.85 0.86 1.15
N THR A 213 -21.01 0.20 1.18
CA THR A 213 -21.12 -1.23 0.86
C THR A 213 -21.37 -1.39 -0.63
N LEU A 214 -20.36 -1.83 -1.37
CA LEU A 214 -20.53 -2.30 -2.73
C LEU A 214 -21.26 -3.65 -2.66
N LYS A 215 -22.51 -3.68 -3.15
CA LYS A 215 -23.36 -4.87 -3.08
C LYS A 215 -22.88 -5.95 -4.03
N ASP A 216 -22.97 -7.20 -3.61
CA ASP A 216 -22.78 -8.32 -4.52
C ASP A 216 -23.89 -8.38 -5.57
N GLY A 217 -23.55 -8.88 -6.76
CA GLY A 217 -24.51 -9.04 -7.82
C GLY A 217 -23.91 -8.92 -9.21
N PHE A 218 -24.80 -8.97 -10.20
CA PHE A 218 -24.43 -8.80 -11.60
C PHE A 218 -24.53 -7.32 -12.00
N TYR A 219 -23.51 -6.85 -12.68
CA TYR A 219 -23.40 -5.50 -13.19
C TYR A 219 -23.22 -5.56 -14.70
N GLY A 220 -23.91 -4.66 -15.41
CA GLY A 220 -23.54 -4.28 -16.76
C GLY A 220 -22.23 -3.49 -16.70
N SER A 221 -21.21 -3.96 -17.40
CA SER A 221 -19.86 -3.42 -17.42
C SER A 221 -19.49 -2.99 -18.83
N ILE A 222 -18.91 -1.80 -18.97
CA ILE A 222 -18.26 -1.37 -20.22
C ILE A 222 -16.98 -0.61 -19.90
N TYR A 223 -15.90 -0.92 -20.61
CA TYR A 223 -14.67 -0.12 -20.54
C TYR A 223 -14.70 1.02 -21.55
N HIS A 224 -14.38 2.20 -21.05
CA HIS A 224 -14.12 3.42 -21.80
C HIS A 224 -12.61 3.66 -21.90
N PHE A 225 -12.15 3.97 -23.10
CA PHE A 225 -10.74 4.26 -23.38
C PHE A 225 -10.57 5.72 -23.81
N GLY A 226 -9.62 6.40 -23.20
CA GLY A 226 -9.30 7.79 -23.52
C GLY A 226 -10.00 8.79 -22.60
N LYS A 227 -10.23 9.99 -23.15
CA LYS A 227 -10.63 11.16 -22.38
C LYS A 227 -12.05 11.06 -21.81
N TYR A 228 -12.24 11.61 -20.62
CA TYR A 228 -13.50 11.54 -19.87
C TYR A 228 -14.68 12.26 -20.54
N GLU A 229 -14.46 13.24 -21.41
CA GLU A 229 -15.56 13.96 -22.09
C GLU A 229 -16.34 13.03 -23.04
N ASN A 230 -15.77 11.88 -23.40
CA ASN A 230 -16.44 10.88 -24.23
C ASN A 230 -17.15 9.79 -23.41
N LEU A 231 -17.12 9.84 -22.08
CA LEU A 231 -17.68 8.80 -21.22
C LEU A 231 -19.17 8.59 -21.47
N SER A 232 -19.91 9.68 -21.73
CA SER A 232 -21.31 9.68 -22.18
C SER A 232 -21.60 8.69 -23.33
N LYS A 233 -20.67 8.52 -24.29
CA LYS A 233 -20.84 7.57 -25.41
C LYS A 233 -20.81 6.12 -24.94
N SER A 234 -20.02 5.80 -23.93
CA SER A 234 -19.97 4.45 -23.33
C SER A 234 -21.24 4.15 -22.54
N TYR A 235 -21.82 5.14 -21.86
CA TYR A 235 -23.15 5.02 -21.26
C TYR A 235 -24.23 4.67 -22.30
N GLU A 236 -24.26 5.38 -23.44
CA GLU A 236 -25.21 5.10 -24.52
C GLU A 236 -25.08 3.66 -25.03
N LYS A 237 -23.86 3.20 -25.31
CA LYS A 237 -23.60 1.82 -25.73
C LYS A 237 -24.09 0.79 -24.72
N LEU A 238 -23.82 0.99 -23.43
CA LEU A 238 -24.26 0.08 -22.37
C LEU A 238 -25.79 0.02 -22.28
N ARG A 239 -26.48 1.16 -22.41
CA ARG A 239 -27.95 1.23 -22.41
C ARG A 239 -28.57 0.54 -23.61
N GLU A 240 -28.04 0.76 -24.81
CA GLU A 240 -28.50 0.09 -26.03
C GLU A 240 -28.32 -1.42 -25.94
N TRP A 241 -27.15 -1.86 -25.45
CA TRP A 241 -26.87 -3.26 -25.20
C TRP A 241 -27.84 -3.87 -24.18
N ALA A 242 -28.05 -3.21 -23.03
CA ALA A 242 -28.96 -3.71 -22.01
C ALA A 242 -30.39 -3.86 -22.56
N LYS A 243 -30.86 -2.88 -23.35
CA LYS A 243 -32.15 -2.96 -24.04
C LYS A 243 -32.21 -4.13 -25.03
N LYS A 244 -31.18 -4.31 -25.86
CA LYS A 244 -31.10 -5.39 -26.85
C LYS A 244 -31.16 -6.77 -26.19
N TYR A 245 -30.50 -6.96 -25.07
CA TYR A 245 -30.44 -8.23 -24.33
C TYR A 245 -31.45 -8.34 -23.19
N ARG A 246 -32.41 -7.39 -23.11
CA ARG A 246 -33.52 -7.38 -22.15
C ARG A 246 -33.10 -7.32 -20.67
N TYR A 247 -31.94 -6.74 -20.38
CA TYR A 247 -31.54 -6.40 -19.01
C TYR A 247 -32.21 -5.10 -18.56
N LYS A 248 -32.58 -5.04 -17.28
CA LYS A 248 -33.00 -3.81 -16.61
C LYS A 248 -31.80 -3.27 -15.84
N LEU A 249 -31.32 -2.10 -16.25
CA LEU A 249 -30.29 -1.35 -15.53
C LEU A 249 -30.94 -0.66 -14.31
N SER A 250 -30.26 -0.68 -13.17
CA SER A 250 -30.61 0.20 -12.04
C SER A 250 -30.28 1.67 -12.37
N GLU A 251 -30.67 2.58 -11.50
CA GLU A 251 -30.35 4.00 -11.67
C GLU A 251 -28.93 4.33 -11.23
N ASP A 252 -28.43 3.67 -10.19
CA ASP A 252 -27.13 3.95 -9.63
C ASP A 252 -25.98 3.44 -10.52
N VAL A 253 -24.85 4.14 -10.47
CA VAL A 253 -23.68 3.81 -11.29
C VAL A 253 -22.39 4.05 -10.53
N ILE A 254 -21.42 3.19 -10.81
CA ILE A 254 -20.03 3.36 -10.40
C ILE A 254 -19.18 3.61 -11.62
N GLU A 255 -18.46 4.73 -11.61
CA GLU A 255 -17.35 5.00 -12.52
C GLU A 255 -16.06 4.61 -11.84
N ARG A 256 -15.40 3.58 -12.36
CA ARG A 256 -14.17 3.01 -11.79
C ARG A 256 -12.99 3.37 -12.68
N PHE A 257 -12.11 4.22 -12.16
CA PHE A 257 -10.89 4.63 -12.86
C PHE A 257 -9.82 3.55 -12.67
N VAL A 258 -9.76 2.62 -13.63
CA VAL A 258 -8.80 1.50 -13.60
C VAL A 258 -7.40 2.03 -13.82
N VAL A 259 -7.26 2.95 -14.76
CA VAL A 259 -6.02 3.69 -15.05
C VAL A 259 -6.38 5.14 -15.35
N ASP A 260 -5.70 6.06 -14.65
CA ASP A 260 -5.97 7.49 -14.69
C ASP A 260 -4.68 8.32 -14.67
N SER A 261 -4.79 9.60 -14.30
CA SER A 261 -3.70 10.57 -14.23
C SER A 261 -2.59 10.22 -13.25
N TRP A 262 -2.83 9.35 -12.26
CA TRP A 262 -1.78 8.83 -11.39
C TRP A 262 -0.83 7.89 -12.13
N THR A 263 -1.32 7.17 -13.14
CA THR A 263 -0.54 6.16 -13.88
C THR A 263 0.10 6.73 -15.14
N PHE A 264 -0.65 7.50 -15.93
CA PHE A 264 -0.18 8.05 -17.19
C PHE A 264 -0.49 9.53 -17.31
N ARG A 265 0.45 10.28 -17.91
CA ARG A 265 0.20 11.66 -18.34
C ARG A 265 -0.55 11.75 -19.68
N ASP A 266 -0.56 10.67 -20.44
CA ASP A 266 -1.23 10.60 -21.73
C ASP A 266 -2.66 10.09 -21.53
N GLU A 267 -3.64 10.99 -21.64
CA GLU A 267 -5.06 10.71 -21.49
C GLU A 267 -5.57 9.60 -22.42
N LYS A 268 -4.90 9.35 -23.56
CA LYS A 268 -5.28 8.26 -24.47
C LYS A 268 -5.11 6.87 -23.86
N LYS A 269 -4.37 6.77 -22.75
CA LYS A 269 -4.12 5.53 -22.01
C LYS A 269 -5.08 5.35 -20.84
N TYR A 270 -5.98 6.30 -20.59
CA TYR A 270 -6.95 6.17 -19.51
C TYR A 270 -7.94 5.06 -19.80
N VAL A 271 -8.28 4.33 -18.74
CA VAL A 271 -9.24 3.23 -18.76
C VAL A 271 -10.21 3.47 -17.62
N THR A 272 -11.46 3.76 -17.98
CA THR A 272 -12.56 3.91 -17.01
C THR A 272 -13.56 2.82 -17.25
N GLU A 273 -13.97 2.11 -16.22
CA GLU A 273 -15.05 1.13 -16.30
C GLU A 273 -16.33 1.73 -15.74
N ILE A 274 -17.42 1.61 -16.49
CA ILE A 274 -18.76 1.96 -16.03
C ILE A 274 -19.45 0.69 -15.57
N LEU A 275 -19.92 0.68 -14.33
CA LEU A 275 -20.59 -0.45 -13.69
C LEU A 275 -21.99 -0.02 -13.25
N ILE A 276 -23.03 -0.66 -13.80
CA ILE A 276 -24.43 -0.42 -13.42
C ILE A 276 -25.05 -1.76 -13.02
N PRO A 277 -25.61 -1.91 -11.80
CA PRO A 277 -26.34 -3.12 -11.42
C PRO A 277 -27.41 -3.51 -12.45
N ILE A 278 -27.56 -4.80 -12.71
CA ILE A 278 -28.56 -5.33 -13.64
C ILE A 278 -29.47 -6.38 -12.99
N GLU A 279 -30.73 -6.35 -13.41
CA GLU A 279 -31.72 -7.40 -13.17
C GLU A 279 -32.12 -8.02 -14.51
N MET A 280 -32.26 -9.35 -14.56
CA MET A 280 -32.90 -10.01 -15.70
C MET A 280 -34.40 -9.73 -15.65
N LYS A 281 -34.97 -9.27 -16.78
CA LYS A 281 -36.42 -9.28 -16.93
C LYS A 281 -36.87 -10.73 -17.13
N VAL A 282 -37.35 -11.37 -16.06
CA VAL A 282 -38.07 -12.63 -16.17
C VAL A 282 -39.49 -12.28 -16.63
N GLU A 283 -39.90 -12.77 -17.81
CA GLU A 283 -41.32 -12.73 -18.19
C GLU A 283 -42.07 -13.68 -17.24
N GLU A 284 -43.12 -13.20 -16.57
CA GLU A 284 -44.13 -14.10 -16.02
C GLU A 284 -44.69 -14.88 -17.21
N ILE A 285 -44.45 -16.20 -17.20
CA ILE A 285 -45.10 -17.11 -18.14
C ILE A 285 -46.57 -17.11 -17.75
N ILE A 286 -47.38 -16.35 -18.49
CA ILE A 286 -48.86 -16.39 -18.41
C ILE A 286 -49.36 -17.67 -19.06
#